data_AF-A0A957VFA1-F1
#
_entry.id   AF-A0A957VFA1-F1
#
_cell.length_a   1.000
_cell.length_b   1.000
_cell.length_c   1.000
_cell.angle_alpha   90.00
_cell.angle_beta   90.00
_cell.angle_gamma   90.00
#
_symmetry.space_group_name_H-M   'P 1'
#
loop_
_entity.id
_entity.type
_entity.pdbx_description
1 polymer ?
#
loop_
_entity_poly.entity_id
_entity_poly.type
_entity_poly.pdbx_seq_one_letter_code
_entity_poly.pdbx_strand_id
1 'polypeptide(L)'
;MSTPATVENPTEPTVVAEPTTVEKLRGLPWSMAGNAANVVFVKLTFFGSVFVLFLSTLGFNKTQTGFLLSLIPYFGLVALFAAPFVARYGLKRSYLTFWGLRQVATFAMLLTPLISARFGFQAMFIYVILVMIWFALCRS
;
A
#
# COMPACT_ATOMS: atom_id res chain seq x y z
N MET A 1 11.56 -65.17 -13.03
CA MET A 1 11.66 -64.54 -11.70
C MET A 1 12.71 -63.45 -11.81
N SER A 2 12.27 -62.24 -12.11
CA SER A 2 13.14 -61.05 -12.18
C SER A 2 12.24 -59.85 -11.88
N THR A 3 12.42 -59.33 -10.67
CA THR A 3 11.71 -58.22 -10.04
C THR A 3 11.91 -56.92 -10.83
N PRO A 4 10.88 -56.09 -11.09
CA PRO A 4 11.10 -54.74 -11.59
C PRO A 4 11.63 -53.88 -10.44
N ALA A 5 12.80 -53.28 -10.65
CA ALA A 5 13.42 -52.37 -9.69
C ALA A 5 12.54 -51.12 -9.50
N THR A 6 12.20 -50.87 -8.24
CA THR A 6 11.51 -49.69 -7.75
C THR A 6 12.23 -48.42 -8.19
N VAL A 7 11.49 -47.51 -8.83
CA VAL A 7 11.92 -46.16 -9.17
C VAL A 7 12.00 -45.35 -7.87
N GLU A 8 13.22 -45.06 -7.40
CA GLU A 8 13.48 -44.03 -6.40
C GLU A 8 14.17 -42.86 -7.11
N ASN A 9 13.39 -41.84 -7.47
CA ASN A 9 13.94 -40.58 -7.98
C ASN A 9 14.25 -39.67 -6.77
N PRO A 10 15.52 -39.27 -6.54
CA PRO A 10 15.89 -38.55 -5.34
C PRO A 10 15.41 -37.09 -5.41
N THR A 11 14.55 -36.70 -4.47
CA THR A 11 14.39 -35.33 -3.95
C THR A 11 14.55 -34.20 -4.98
N GLU A 12 13.47 -33.93 -5.73
CA GLU A 12 13.33 -32.64 -6.41
C GLU A 12 13.38 -31.51 -5.36
N PRO A 13 14.19 -30.46 -5.58
CA PRO A 13 14.11 -29.26 -4.76
C PRO A 13 12.68 -28.73 -4.87
N THR A 14 12.12 -28.22 -3.76
CA THR A 14 10.81 -27.58 -3.73
C THR A 14 10.81 -26.33 -4.62
N VAL A 15 10.72 -26.52 -5.93
CA VAL A 15 10.48 -25.47 -6.92
C VAL A 15 9.07 -25.01 -6.61
N VAL A 16 8.93 -23.76 -6.19
CA VAL A 16 7.64 -23.09 -6.05
C VAL A 16 6.95 -23.22 -7.41
N ALA A 17 6.02 -24.17 -7.53
CA ALA A 17 5.42 -24.55 -8.80
C ALA A 17 4.87 -23.29 -9.48
N GLU A 18 5.39 -22.98 -10.67
CA GLU A 18 4.93 -21.82 -11.41
C GLU A 18 3.42 -22.01 -11.68
N PRO A 19 2.56 -21.04 -11.31
CA PRO A 19 1.13 -21.23 -11.42
C PRO A 19 0.75 -21.48 -12.88
N THR A 20 -0.07 -22.51 -13.08
CA THR A 20 -0.50 -22.95 -14.41
C THR A 20 -1.29 -21.84 -15.11
N THR A 21 -1.32 -21.83 -16.45
CA THR A 21 -2.03 -20.80 -17.23
C THR A 21 -3.50 -20.65 -16.79
N VAL A 22 -4.13 -21.75 -16.37
CA VAL A 22 -5.50 -21.78 -15.85
C VAL A 22 -5.62 -21.07 -14.49
N GLU A 23 -4.67 -21.26 -13.58
CA GLU A 23 -4.63 -20.56 -12.29
C GLU A 23 -4.35 -19.06 -12.47
N LYS A 24 -3.47 -18.69 -13.41
CA LYS A 24 -3.23 -17.29 -13.79
C LYS A 24 -4.49 -16.64 -14.35
N LEU A 25 -5.23 -17.32 -15.25
CA LEU A 25 -6.48 -16.83 -15.83
C LEU A 25 -7.60 -16.66 -14.78
N ARG A 26 -7.70 -17.57 -13.80
CA ARG A 26 -8.67 -17.45 -12.69
C ARG A 26 -8.30 -16.35 -11.71
N GLY A 27 -7.00 -16.09 -11.51
CA GLY A 27 -6.51 -15.01 -10.65
C GLY A 27 -6.58 -13.61 -11.31
N LEU A 28 -6.59 -13.54 -12.64
CA LEU A 28 -6.61 -12.29 -13.41
C LEU A 28 -7.77 -11.35 -13.03
N PRO A 29 -9.06 -11.79 -13.01
CA PRO A 29 -10.16 -10.91 -12.64
C PRO A 29 -10.07 -10.45 -11.18
N TRP A 30 -9.54 -11.30 -10.28
CA TRP A 30 -9.36 -10.95 -8.88
C TRP A 30 -8.24 -9.91 -8.68
N SER A 31 -7.16 -10.04 -9.45
CA SER A 31 -6.10 -9.04 -9.51
C SER A 31 -6.59 -7.70 -10.08
N MET A 32 -7.40 -7.74 -11.15
CA MET A 32 -8.01 -6.53 -11.72
C MET A 32 -8.97 -5.86 -10.75
N ALA A 33 -9.84 -6.63 -10.08
CA ALA A 33 -10.75 -6.12 -9.07
C ALA A 33 -10.00 -5.50 -7.88
N GLY A 34 -8.95 -6.17 -7.39
CA GLY A 34 -8.09 -5.66 -6.33
C GLY A 34 -7.39 -4.36 -6.72
N ASN A 35 -6.87 -4.26 -7.94
CA ASN A 35 -6.27 -3.03 -8.46
C ASN A 35 -7.30 -1.91 -8.62
N ALA A 36 -8.48 -2.20 -9.17
CA ALA A 36 -9.55 -1.22 -9.32
C ALA A 36 -10.00 -0.68 -7.95
N ALA A 37 -10.23 -1.56 -6.98
CA ALA A 37 -10.57 -1.17 -5.61
C ALA A 37 -9.46 -0.33 -4.97
N ASN A 38 -8.19 -0.67 -5.22
CA ASN A 38 -7.05 0.11 -4.76
C ASN A 38 -7.06 1.53 -5.35
N VAL A 39 -7.28 1.66 -6.67
CA VAL A 39 -7.35 2.95 -7.35
C VAL A 39 -8.50 3.80 -6.81
N VAL A 40 -9.70 3.22 -6.64
CA VAL A 40 -10.85 3.93 -6.07
C VAL A 40 -10.53 4.42 -4.66
N PHE A 41 -9.98 3.56 -3.81
CA PHE A 41 -9.56 3.93 -2.48
C PHE A 41 -8.52 5.06 -2.48
N VAL A 42 -7.46 4.94 -3.28
CA VAL A 42 -6.40 5.97 -3.35
C VAL A 42 -6.96 7.31 -3.84
N LYS A 43 -7.87 7.28 -4.82
CA LYS A 43 -8.55 8.49 -5.29
C LYS A 43 -9.45 9.08 -4.22
N LEU A 44 -10.18 8.29 -3.45
CA LEU A 44 -11.03 8.83 -2.39
C LEU A 44 -10.21 9.40 -1.21
N THR A 45 -9.12 8.73 -0.84
CA THR A 45 -8.42 9.02 0.42
C THR A 45 -7.27 10.02 0.27
N PHE A 46 -6.49 9.99 -0.81
CA PHE A 46 -5.22 10.75 -0.87
C PHE A 46 -4.97 11.53 -2.18
N PHE A 47 -5.57 11.12 -3.31
CA PHE A 47 -5.29 11.71 -4.63
C PHE A 47 -6.50 12.33 -5.34
N GLY A 48 -7.66 12.38 -4.69
CA GLY A 48 -8.87 12.94 -5.27
C GLY A 48 -9.24 14.31 -4.73
N SER A 49 -10.27 14.87 -5.36
CA SER A 49 -10.86 16.14 -4.97
C SER A 49 -11.39 16.12 -3.53
N VAL A 50 -11.88 14.96 -3.05
CA VAL A 50 -12.44 14.80 -1.71
C VAL A 50 -11.40 15.11 -0.61
N PHE A 51 -10.16 14.65 -0.77
CA PHE A 51 -9.08 14.93 0.18
C PHE A 51 -8.72 16.42 0.25
N VAL A 52 -8.60 17.07 -0.92
CA VAL A 52 -8.34 18.51 -1.01
C VAL A 52 -9.49 19.31 -0.38
N LEU A 53 -10.72 18.86 -0.60
CA LEU A 53 -11.91 19.49 -0.04
C LEU A 53 -11.96 19.31 1.48
N PHE A 54 -11.61 18.13 1.99
CA PHE A 54 -11.44 17.87 3.42
C PHE A 54 -10.40 18.81 4.06
N LEU A 55 -9.21 18.92 3.47
CA LEU A 55 -8.18 19.85 3.96
C LEU A 55 -8.66 21.32 3.91
N SER A 56 -9.36 21.71 2.85
CA SER A 56 -9.94 23.04 2.72
C SER A 56 -10.99 23.31 3.81
N THR A 57 -11.84 22.34 4.14
CA THR A 57 -12.84 22.49 5.22
C THR A 57 -12.20 22.59 6.60
N LEU A 58 -11.00 22.05 6.77
CA LEU A 58 -10.20 22.18 7.99
C LEU A 58 -9.41 23.49 8.07
N GLY A 59 -9.51 24.35 7.06
CA GLY A 59 -8.86 25.66 7.02
C GLY A 59 -7.43 25.66 6.49
N PHE A 60 -6.99 24.60 5.81
CA PHE A 60 -5.67 24.61 5.17
C PHE A 60 -5.63 25.59 3.99
N ASN A 61 -4.50 26.31 3.88
CA ASN A 61 -4.24 27.17 2.73
C ASN A 61 -3.93 26.32 1.47
N LYS A 62 -4.15 26.87 0.27
CA LYS A 62 -3.84 26.23 -1.01
C LYS A 62 -2.36 25.84 -1.12
N THR A 63 -1.46 26.69 -0.62
CA THR A 63 -0.02 26.41 -0.60
C THR A 63 0.32 25.20 0.26
N GLN A 64 -0.29 25.09 1.44
CA GLN A 64 -0.11 23.96 2.34
C GLN A 64 -0.64 22.65 1.74
N THR A 65 -1.81 22.72 1.11
CA THR A 65 -2.40 21.55 0.43
C THR A 65 -1.54 21.09 -0.74
N GLY A 66 -1.02 22.02 -1.55
CA GLY A 66 -0.09 21.70 -2.63
C GLY A 66 1.21 21.07 -2.14
N PHE A 67 1.75 21.54 -1.00
CA PHE A 67 2.92 20.93 -0.35
C PHE A 67 2.65 19.50 0.12
N LEU A 68 1.49 19.23 0.73
CA LEU A 68 1.09 17.87 1.12
C LEU A 68 0.98 16.94 -0.09
N LEU A 69 0.40 17.42 -1.19
CA LEU A 69 0.25 16.64 -2.41
C LEU A 69 1.59 16.34 -3.10
N SER A 70 2.59 17.23 -2.99
CA SER A 70 3.92 17.01 -3.59
C SER A 70 4.79 16.04 -2.80
N LEU A 71 4.54 15.85 -1.49
CA LEU A 71 5.20 14.83 -0.68
C LEU A 71 4.97 13.42 -1.24
N ILE A 72 3.76 13.14 -1.74
CA ILE A 72 3.39 11.79 -2.18
C ILE A 72 4.26 11.27 -3.35
N PRO A 73 4.43 11.99 -4.47
CA PRO A 73 5.33 11.55 -5.54
C PRO A 73 6.80 11.54 -5.12
N TYR A 74 7.20 12.42 -4.19
CA TYR A 74 8.59 12.47 -3.72
C TYR A 74 9.00 11.21 -2.96
N PHE A 75 8.12 10.71 -2.08
CA PHE A 75 8.32 9.43 -1.40
C PHE A 75 8.19 8.22 -2.33
N GLY A 76 7.55 8.36 -3.48
CA GLY A 76 7.58 7.34 -4.53
C GLY A 76 8.99 6.98 -5.00
N LEU A 77 9.97 7.88 -4.89
CA LEU A 77 11.37 7.58 -5.21
C LEU A 77 12.02 6.61 -4.21
N VAL A 78 11.52 6.57 -2.96
CA VAL A 78 12.00 5.64 -1.93
C VAL A 78 11.65 4.19 -2.28
N ALA A 79 10.58 3.97 -3.06
CA ALA A 79 10.16 2.65 -3.54
C ALA A 79 11.27 1.92 -4.30
N LEU A 80 12.09 2.67 -5.06
CA LEU A 80 13.17 2.11 -5.86
C LEU A 80 14.23 1.42 -4.99
N PHE A 81 14.46 1.95 -3.79
CA PHE A 81 15.35 1.36 -2.80
C PHE A 81 14.67 0.23 -2.01
N ALA A 82 13.35 0.23 -1.88
CA ALA A 82 12.58 -0.82 -1.22
C ALA A 82 12.46 -2.10 -2.09
N ALA A 83 12.50 -1.98 -3.42
CA ALA A 83 12.41 -3.09 -4.37
C ALA A 83 13.33 -4.30 -4.05
N PRO A 84 14.66 -4.14 -3.80
CA PRO A 84 15.53 -5.25 -3.46
C PRO A 84 15.21 -5.89 -2.09
N PHE A 85 14.64 -5.14 -1.14
CA PHE A 85 14.24 -5.68 0.16
C PHE A 85 12.99 -6.56 0.06
N VAL A 86 12.01 -6.16 -0.75
CA VAL A 86 10.78 -6.93 -1.00
C VAL A 86 11.09 -8.25 -1.71
N ALA A 87 12.04 -8.25 -2.64
CA ALA A 87 12.50 -9.47 -3.32
C ALA A 87 13.11 -10.51 -2.37
N ARG A 88 13.71 -10.08 -1.25
CA ARG A 88 14.30 -10.97 -0.25
C ARG A 88 13.32 -11.49 0.81
N TYR A 89 12.29 -10.72 1.15
CA TYR A 89 11.32 -11.05 2.22
C TYR A 89 10.08 -11.83 1.75
N GLY A 90 9.81 -11.85 0.44
CA GLY A 90 8.69 -12.57 -0.15
C GLY A 90 7.44 -11.71 -0.32
N LEU A 91 6.87 -11.76 -1.53
CA LEU A 91 5.78 -10.89 -2.00
C LEU A 91 4.51 -10.91 -1.13
N LYS A 92 4.06 -12.09 -0.69
CA LYS A 92 2.80 -12.22 0.07
C LYS A 92 2.82 -11.51 1.42
N ARG A 93 3.93 -11.60 2.17
CA ARG A 93 4.05 -11.01 3.51
C ARG A 93 4.20 -9.50 3.45
N SER A 94 5.07 -8.99 2.57
CA SER A 94 5.25 -7.56 2.37
C SER A 94 3.96 -6.89 1.87
N TYR A 95 3.24 -7.51 0.93
CA TYR A 95 1.97 -6.97 0.45
C TYR A 95 0.95 -6.82 1.58
N LEU A 96 0.83 -7.84 2.46
CA LEU A 96 -0.16 -7.82 3.54
C LEU A 96 0.21 -6.81 4.63
N THR A 97 1.50 -6.68 4.99
CA THR A 97 1.96 -5.69 5.96
C THR A 97 1.76 -4.27 5.43
N PHE A 98 2.17 -3.97 4.19
CA PHE A 98 1.97 -2.65 3.58
C PHE A 98 0.49 -2.32 3.38
N TRP A 99 -0.33 -3.29 2.95
CA TRP A 99 -1.77 -3.09 2.83
C TRP A 99 -2.43 -2.81 4.19
N GLY A 100 -2.06 -3.55 5.24
CA GLY A 100 -2.56 -3.31 6.60
C GLY A 100 -2.13 -1.95 7.16
N LEU A 101 -0.84 -1.63 7.03
CA LEU A 101 -0.26 -0.37 7.52
C LEU A 101 -0.89 0.85 6.84
N ARG A 102 -1.25 0.71 5.57
CA ARG A 102 -2.00 1.72 4.80
C ARG A 102 -3.41 1.96 5.34
N GLN A 103 -4.12 0.91 5.76
CA GLN A 103 -5.44 1.06 6.36
C GLN A 103 -5.34 1.82 7.69
N VAL A 104 -4.31 1.54 8.49
CA VAL A 104 -4.06 2.26 9.75
C VAL A 104 -3.87 3.76 9.51
N ALA A 105 -3.14 4.15 8.46
CA ALA A 105 -2.97 5.56 8.09
C ALA A 105 -4.32 6.24 7.76
N THR A 106 -5.24 5.51 7.15
CA THR A 106 -6.57 6.04 6.79
C THR A 106 -7.46 6.20 8.02
N PHE A 107 -7.40 5.24 8.96
CA PHE A 107 -8.06 5.37 10.25
C PHE A 107 -7.49 6.54 11.07
N ALA A 108 -6.16 6.73 11.05
CA ALA A 108 -5.51 7.88 11.67
C ALA A 108 -6.01 9.21 11.05
N MET A 109 -6.20 9.24 9.73
CA MET A 109 -6.73 10.43 9.06
C MET A 109 -8.18 10.75 9.50
N LEU A 110 -8.99 9.72 9.76
CA LEU A 110 -10.35 9.87 10.31
C LEU A 110 -10.36 10.42 11.75
N LEU A 111 -9.26 10.29 12.48
CA LEU A 111 -9.06 10.89 13.81
C LEU A 111 -8.67 12.39 13.76
N THR A 112 -8.34 12.92 12.58
CA THR A 112 -7.94 14.33 12.40
C THR A 112 -8.93 15.36 12.98
N PRO A 113 -10.27 15.25 12.80
CA PRO A 113 -11.20 16.22 13.39
C PRO A 113 -11.26 16.19 14.92
N LEU A 114 -10.92 15.06 15.57
CA LEU A 114 -10.82 15.00 17.03
C LEU A 114 -9.60 15.75 17.55
N ILE A 115 -8.53 15.79 16.75
CA ILE A 115 -7.28 16.49 17.08
C ILE A 115 -7.44 17.99 16.86
N SER A 116 -8.12 18.41 15.79
CA SER A 116 -8.41 19.83 15.54
C SER A 116 -9.28 20.45 16.65
N ALA A 117 -10.25 19.69 17.18
CA ALA A 117 -11.12 20.14 18.26
C ALA A 117 -10.39 20.34 19.62
N ARG A 118 -9.22 19.72 19.82
CA ARG A 118 -8.51 19.73 21.13
C ARG A 118 -7.18 20.48 21.12
N PHE A 119 -6.46 20.53 20.00
CA PHE A 119 -5.06 21.00 19.96
C PHE A 119 -4.81 22.15 18.97
N GLY A 120 -5.83 22.65 18.28
CA GLY A 120 -5.73 23.79 17.36
C GLY A 120 -5.05 23.46 16.02
N PHE A 121 -4.87 24.50 15.20
CA PHE A 121 -4.48 24.38 13.79
C PHE A 121 -3.04 23.87 13.57
N GLN A 122 -2.09 24.34 14.38
CA GLN A 122 -0.67 24.02 14.19
C GLN A 122 -0.35 22.54 14.49
N ALA A 123 -0.96 21.97 15.54
CA ALA A 123 -0.82 20.55 15.86
C ALA A 123 -1.48 19.66 14.79
N MET A 124 -2.63 20.08 14.28
CA MET A 124 -3.33 19.39 13.19
C MET A 124 -2.47 19.36 11.91
N PHE A 125 -1.81 20.48 11.57
CA PHE A 125 -0.92 20.56 10.42
C PHE A 125 0.22 19.54 10.47
N ILE A 126 0.91 19.48 11.61
CA ILE A 126 2.01 18.52 11.83
C ILE A 126 1.49 17.08 11.79
N TYR A 127 0.34 16.81 12.41
CA TYR A 127 -0.27 15.49 12.41
C TYR A 127 -0.57 14.98 11.00
N VAL A 128 -1.20 15.81 10.16
CA VAL A 128 -1.52 15.42 8.77
C VAL A 128 -0.25 15.19 7.96
N ILE A 129 0.80 16.00 8.14
CA ILE A 129 2.11 15.76 7.50
C ILE A 129 2.68 14.41 7.90
N LEU A 130 2.72 14.09 9.19
CA LEU A 130 3.25 12.80 9.67
C LEU A 130 2.45 11.62 9.11
N VAL A 131 1.11 11.72 9.09
CA VAL A 131 0.24 10.70 8.49
C VAL A 131 0.47 10.59 6.99
N MET A 132 0.69 11.70 6.28
CA MET A 132 1.01 11.70 4.85
C MET A 132 2.36 11.05 4.56
N ILE A 133 3.40 11.38 5.33
CA ILE A 133 4.75 10.77 5.22
C ILE A 133 4.64 9.27 5.47
N TRP A 134 3.97 8.87 6.54
CA TRP A 134 3.73 7.47 6.87
C TRP A 134 3.00 6.75 5.75
N PHE A 135 1.89 7.30 5.26
CA PHE A 135 1.13 6.72 4.16
C PHE A 135 1.97 6.60 2.89
N ALA A 136 2.75 7.63 2.55
CA ALA A 136 3.57 7.65 1.35
C ALA A 136 4.69 6.61 1.42
N LEU A 137 5.34 6.44 2.58
CA LEU A 137 6.30 5.37 2.85
C LEU A 137 5.68 3.97 2.83
N CYS A 138 4.43 3.83 3.28
CA CYS A 138 3.73 2.55 3.22
C CYS A 138 3.27 2.17 1.81
N ARG A 139 3.16 3.17 0.92
CA ARG A 139 2.75 2.97 -0.48
C ARG A 139 3.94 2.62 -1.37
N SER A 140 5.10 3.24 -1.10
CA SER A 140 6.35 3.06 -1.84
C SER A 140 6.95 1.69 -1.58
#